data_AF-A0A9J7MCG8-F1
#
_entry.id   AF-A0A9J7MCG8-F1
#
_cell.length_a   1.000
_cell.length_b   1.000
_cell.length_c   1.000
_cell.angle_alpha   90.00
_cell.angle_beta   90.00
_cell.angle_gamma   90.00
#
_symmetry.space_group_name_H-M   'P 1'
#
loop_
_entity.id
_entity.type
_entity.pdbx_description
1 polymer ?
#
loop_
_entity_poly.entity_id
_entity_poly.type
_entity_poly.pdbx_seq_one_letter_code
_entity_poly.pdbx_strand_id
1 'polypeptide(L)'
;MGGLVSNAVWTNVTIETEQPLVNGSSVVSQWQPPDILHLDWTGNFLSQSALIYEVSLGTVRGGSDVMQWMETTETAMTVTGVDHSRAHYVIITAVNRAGLYVSQVHRLAV
;
A
#
# COMPACT_ATOMS: atom_id res chain seq x y z
N MET A 1 -33.07 -42.84 4.29
CA MET A 1 -32.68 -41.49 4.76
C MET A 1 -31.19 -41.34 4.51
N GLY A 2 -30.80 -40.74 3.39
CA GLY A 2 -29.39 -40.41 3.10
C GLY A 2 -29.15 -38.98 3.53
N GLY A 3 -28.44 -38.78 4.64
CA GLY A 3 -28.05 -37.45 5.08
C GLY A 3 -26.98 -36.88 4.15
N LEU A 4 -27.08 -35.58 3.84
CA LEU A 4 -26.02 -34.89 3.12
C LEU A 4 -24.77 -34.82 4.02
N VAL A 5 -23.64 -35.26 3.49
CA VAL A 5 -22.33 -35.15 4.16
C VAL A 5 -21.46 -34.25 3.29
N SER A 6 -20.96 -33.15 3.85
CA SER A 6 -20.00 -32.29 3.16
C SER A 6 -18.58 -32.83 3.31
N ASN A 7 -17.71 -32.51 2.35
CA ASN A 7 -16.28 -32.77 2.44
C ASN A 7 -15.62 -31.84 3.47
N ALA A 8 -14.57 -32.33 4.12
CA ALA A 8 -13.67 -31.48 4.89
C ALA A 8 -12.78 -30.67 3.94
N VAL A 9 -12.64 -29.37 4.20
CA VAL A 9 -11.72 -28.45 3.50
C VAL A 9 -10.67 -27.99 4.51
N TRP A 10 -9.40 -28.26 4.21
CA TRP A 10 -8.28 -27.80 5.02
C TRP A 10 -7.79 -26.45 4.51
N THR A 11 -7.65 -25.48 5.41
CA THR A 11 -7.07 -24.16 5.11
C THR A 11 -6.04 -23.80 6.17
N ASN A 12 -5.09 -22.94 5.79
CA ASN A 12 -4.13 -22.39 6.74
C ASN A 12 -4.75 -21.16 7.40
N VAL A 13 -4.52 -21.02 8.71
CA VAL A 13 -4.88 -19.83 9.47
C VAL A 13 -3.59 -19.18 9.96
N THR A 14 -3.45 -17.88 9.73
CA THR A 14 -2.35 -17.08 10.27
C THR A 14 -2.88 -16.25 11.42
N ILE A 15 -2.20 -16.32 12.57
CA ILE A 15 -2.49 -15.51 13.75
C ILE A 15 -1.26 -14.66 14.02
N GLU A 16 -1.43 -13.35 13.91
CA GLU A 16 -0.45 -12.35 14.34
C GLU A 16 -1.20 -11.34 15.23
N THR A 17 -0.49 -10.78 16.20
CA THR A 17 -1.07 -9.82 17.16
C THR A 17 -0.42 -8.44 17.07
N GLU A 18 0.62 -8.31 16.28
CA GLU A 18 1.36 -7.07 16.07
C GLU A 18 1.07 -6.54 14.66
N GLN A 19 0.67 -5.27 14.57
CA GLN A 19 0.60 -4.57 13.30
C GLN A 19 2.01 -4.38 12.70
N PRO A 20 2.11 -4.14 11.38
CA PRO A 20 3.38 -3.75 10.79
C PRO A 20 3.97 -2.51 11.49
N LEU A 21 5.29 -2.48 11.56
CA LEU A 21 6.06 -1.38 12.13
C LEU A 21 6.48 -0.41 11.04
N VAL A 22 6.40 0.88 11.36
CA VAL A 22 7.03 1.93 10.56
C VAL A 22 8.51 1.95 10.89
N ASN A 23 9.35 1.67 9.90
CA ASN A 23 10.81 1.69 10.00
C ASN A 23 11.42 2.95 9.37
N GLY A 24 10.82 3.43 8.29
CA GLY A 24 11.22 4.65 7.58
C GLY A 24 10.02 5.57 7.35
N SER A 25 10.27 6.84 7.05
CA SER A 25 9.21 7.80 6.72
C SER A 25 9.48 8.57 5.43
N SER A 26 10.42 8.11 4.61
CA SER A 26 10.80 8.76 3.38
C SER A 26 10.29 7.95 2.21
N VAL A 27 9.42 8.55 1.40
CA VAL A 27 9.07 8.02 0.08
C VAL A 27 9.88 8.78 -0.93
N VAL A 28 10.62 8.06 -1.76
CA VAL A 28 11.33 8.67 -2.89
C VAL A 28 10.31 8.94 -3.99
N SER A 29 10.15 10.21 -4.36
CA SER A 29 9.32 10.64 -5.49
C SER A 29 10.20 11.18 -6.61
N GLN A 30 10.20 10.53 -7.76
CA GLN A 30 10.95 10.93 -8.95
C GLN A 30 9.99 11.30 -10.07
N TRP A 31 10.11 12.53 -10.57
CA TRP A 31 9.28 13.05 -11.65
C TRP A 31 10.01 12.96 -12.98
N GLN A 32 9.35 12.38 -13.99
CA GLN A 32 9.88 12.23 -15.34
C GLN A 32 8.92 12.86 -16.36
N PRO A 33 9.40 13.67 -17.31
CA PRO A 33 8.54 14.22 -18.35
C PRO A 33 8.08 13.16 -19.37
N PRO A 34 6.86 13.25 -19.92
CA PRO A 34 5.73 14.07 -19.43
C PRO A 34 4.89 13.31 -18.38
N ASP A 35 4.58 13.96 -17.25
CA ASP A 35 3.56 13.52 -16.28
C ASP A 35 3.72 12.11 -15.69
N ILE A 36 4.96 11.63 -15.52
CA ILE A 36 5.27 10.34 -14.91
C ILE A 36 5.84 10.56 -13.50
N LEU A 37 5.24 9.91 -12.52
CA LEU A 37 5.68 9.88 -11.13
C LEU A 37 6.10 8.46 -10.76
N HIS A 38 7.36 8.29 -10.36
CA HIS A 38 7.85 7.07 -9.74
C HIS A 38 7.93 7.24 -8.23
N LEU A 39 7.37 6.27 -7.51
CA LEU A 39 7.30 6.21 -6.05
C LEU A 39 8.04 4.98 -5.56
N ASP A 40 8.88 5.14 -4.55
CA ASP A 40 9.58 4.04 -3.88
C ASP A 40 9.50 4.21 -2.36
N TRP A 41 8.98 3.20 -1.68
CA TRP A 41 8.83 3.11 -0.23
C TRP A 41 9.56 1.89 0.35
N THR A 42 10.57 1.40 -0.35
CA THR A 42 11.38 0.27 0.07
C THR A 42 11.92 0.47 1.48
N GLY A 43 11.66 -0.49 2.36
CA GLY A 43 12.14 -0.48 3.74
C GLY A 43 11.37 0.44 4.69
N ASN A 44 10.28 1.10 4.26
CA ASN A 44 9.47 1.93 5.16
C ASN A 44 8.65 1.11 6.17
N PHE A 45 8.35 -0.15 5.86
CA PHE A 45 7.54 -1.01 6.71
C PHE A 45 8.27 -2.32 7.01
N LEU A 46 8.08 -2.82 8.24
CA LEU A 46 8.55 -4.12 8.69
C LEU A 46 7.38 -4.92 9.26
N SER A 47 7.38 -6.23 9.04
CA SER A 47 6.39 -7.14 9.62
C SER A 47 7.00 -8.51 9.82
N GLN A 48 6.40 -9.29 10.72
CA GLN A 48 6.76 -10.70 10.93
C GLN A 48 6.38 -11.56 9.71
N SER A 49 5.37 -11.14 8.94
CA SER A 49 4.96 -11.78 7.69
C SER A 49 5.22 -10.93 6.47
N ALA A 50 5.03 -11.53 5.29
CA ALA A 50 4.90 -10.78 4.04
C ALA A 50 3.81 -9.71 4.16
N LEU A 51 4.04 -8.59 3.47
CA LEU A 51 3.16 -7.43 3.44
C LEU A 51 2.48 -7.30 2.07
N ILE A 52 1.25 -6.80 2.10
CA ILE A 52 0.55 -6.22 0.97
C ILE A 52 0.44 -4.72 1.23
N TYR A 53 0.48 -3.91 0.17
CA TYR A 53 0.37 -2.47 0.26
C TYR A 53 -0.88 -1.98 -0.46
N GLU A 54 -1.62 -1.10 0.19
CA GLU A 54 -2.66 -0.29 -0.43
C GLU A 54 -2.11 1.11 -0.65
N VAL A 55 -2.14 1.60 -1.88
CA VAL A 55 -1.57 2.90 -2.27
C VAL A 55 -2.67 3.78 -2.86
N SER A 56 -2.73 5.04 -2.44
CA SER A 56 -3.59 6.06 -3.05
C SER A 56 -2.86 7.39 -3.20
N LEU A 57 -3.27 8.20 -4.17
CA LEU A 57 -2.64 9.48 -4.49
C LEU A 57 -3.70 10.58 -4.62
N GLY A 58 -3.46 11.71 -3.96
CA GLY A 58 -4.34 12.86 -4.03
C GLY A 58 -3.61 14.20 -3.98
N THR A 59 -4.33 15.26 -4.32
CA THR A 59 -3.82 16.64 -4.27
C THR A 59 -3.96 17.28 -2.88
N VAL A 60 -4.63 16.59 -1.96
CA VAL A 60 -4.78 16.96 -0.54
C VAL A 60 -4.36 15.80 0.36
N ARG A 61 -3.94 16.12 1.59
CA ARG A 61 -3.55 15.11 2.58
C ARG A 61 -4.75 14.20 2.89
N GLY A 62 -4.63 12.91 2.63
CA GLY A 62 -5.72 11.94 2.80
C GLY A 62 -6.64 11.79 1.59
N GLY A 63 -6.41 12.52 0.50
CA GLY A 63 -7.20 12.45 -0.72
C GLY A 63 -6.78 11.32 -1.66
N SER A 64 -7.65 11.00 -2.61
CA SER A 64 -7.46 9.97 -3.66
C SER A 64 -7.92 10.45 -5.04
N ASP A 65 -7.96 11.77 -5.27
CA ASP A 65 -8.47 12.40 -6.50
C ASP A 65 -7.57 12.18 -7.73
N VAL A 66 -6.31 11.79 -7.55
CA VAL A 66 -5.39 11.48 -8.65
C VAL A 66 -5.38 9.98 -8.94
N MET A 67 -5.34 9.15 -7.90
CA MET A 67 -5.37 7.70 -7.99
C MET A 67 -6.21 7.15 -6.84
N GLN A 68 -7.29 6.44 -7.18
CA GLN A 68 -8.05 5.63 -6.22
C GLN A 68 -7.16 4.52 -5.65
N TRP A 69 -7.63 3.84 -4.59
CA TRP A 69 -6.82 2.81 -3.93
C TRP A 69 -6.33 1.76 -4.94
N MET A 70 -5.13 1.24 -4.76
CA MET A 70 -4.63 0.09 -5.51
C MET A 70 -3.83 -0.82 -4.58
N GLU A 71 -4.03 -2.13 -4.74
CA GLU A 71 -3.31 -3.15 -3.99
C GLU A 71 -2.06 -3.59 -4.77
N THR A 72 -0.93 -3.76 -4.08
CA THR A 72 0.30 -4.32 -4.67
C THR A 72 1.16 -5.03 -3.62
N THR A 73 1.97 -6.00 -4.04
CA THR A 73 3.05 -6.59 -3.21
C THR A 73 4.41 -5.91 -3.44
N GLU A 74 4.50 -5.05 -4.45
CA GLU A 74 5.71 -4.31 -4.77
C GLU A 74 5.95 -3.17 -3.78
N THR A 75 7.20 -2.71 -3.70
CA THR A 75 7.60 -1.57 -2.85
C THR A 75 7.88 -0.29 -3.64
N ALA A 76 7.58 -0.32 -4.94
CA ALA A 76 7.64 0.82 -5.83
C ALA A 76 6.49 0.78 -6.83
N MET A 77 6.11 1.94 -7.35
CA MET A 77 5.02 2.11 -8.30
C MET A 77 5.28 3.28 -9.24
N THR A 78 4.84 3.15 -10.48
CA THR A 78 4.83 4.23 -11.45
C THR A 78 3.40 4.65 -11.74
N VAL A 79 3.11 5.93 -11.61
CA VAL A 79 1.82 6.56 -11.90
C VAL A 79 2.00 7.53 -13.06
N THR A 80 1.14 7.46 -14.07
CA THR A 80 1.19 8.32 -15.25
C THR A 80 0.02 9.31 -15.25
N GLY A 81 0.17 10.43 -15.96
CA GLY A 81 -0.85 11.47 -16.02
C GLY A 81 -0.98 12.29 -14.74
N VAL A 82 0.09 12.37 -13.94
CA VAL A 82 0.12 13.14 -12.69
C VAL A 82 0.61 14.56 -12.99
N ASP A 83 -0.13 15.57 -12.54
CA ASP A 83 0.19 16.98 -12.79
C ASP A 83 1.33 17.48 -11.88
N HIS A 84 2.53 17.66 -12.41
CA HIS A 84 3.70 18.07 -11.61
C HIS A 84 3.56 19.49 -11.00
N SER A 85 2.60 20.31 -11.45
CA SER A 85 2.43 21.68 -10.96
C SER A 85 1.73 21.77 -9.60
N ARG A 86 1.11 20.68 -9.13
CA ARG A 86 0.34 20.65 -7.87
C ARG A 86 1.09 19.88 -6.79
N ALA A 87 0.77 20.19 -5.53
CA ALA A 87 1.22 19.37 -4.41
C ALA A 87 0.47 18.02 -4.42
N HIS A 88 1.20 16.95 -4.18
CA HIS A 88 0.68 15.58 -4.14
C HIS A 88 0.96 14.93 -2.79
N TYR A 89 0.04 14.07 -2.38
CA TYR A 89 0.13 13.27 -1.17
C TYR A 89 -0.13 11.81 -1.50
N VAL A 90 0.80 10.94 -1.15
CA VAL A 90 0.60 9.49 -1.22
C VAL A 90 0.23 8.96 0.15
N ILE A 91 -0.71 8.02 0.17
CA ILE A 91 -1.02 7.20 1.34
C ILE A 91 -0.59 5.78 1.02
N ILE A 92 0.21 5.18 1.89
CA ILE A 92 0.63 3.79 1.78
C ILE A 92 0.20 3.09 3.08
N THR A 93 -0.66 2.09 2.95
CA THR A 93 -1.08 1.22 4.05
C THR A 93 -0.39 -0.13 3.88
N ALA A 94 0.46 -0.53 4.82
CA ALA A 94 1.04 -1.86 4.86
C ALA A 94 0.14 -2.78 5.68
N VAL A 95 -0.21 -3.94 5.12
CA VAL A 95 -1.12 -4.94 5.70
C VAL A 95 -0.39 -6.28 5.80
N ASN A 96 -0.38 -6.90 6.98
CA ASN A 96 0.21 -8.24 7.19
C ASN A 96 -0.79 -9.35 6.87
N ARG A 97 -0.36 -10.62 6.97
CA ARG A 97 -1.20 -11.78 6.65
C ARG A 97 -2.39 -11.99 7.59
N ALA A 98 -2.33 -11.42 8.80
CA ALA A 98 -3.45 -11.42 9.73
C ALA A 98 -4.45 -10.26 9.48
N GLY A 99 -4.17 -9.38 8.52
CA GLY A 99 -5.01 -8.21 8.21
C GLY A 99 -4.78 -7.02 9.15
N LEU A 100 -3.77 -7.06 10.02
CA LEU A 100 -3.35 -5.91 10.80
C LEU A 100 -2.57 -4.94 9.90
N TYR A 101 -2.74 -3.64 10.12
CA TYR A 101 -2.22 -2.63 9.19
C TYR A 101 -1.67 -1.39 9.89
N VAL A 102 -0.82 -0.67 9.16
CA VAL A 102 -0.35 0.67 9.52
C VAL A 102 -0.27 1.53 8.25
N SER A 103 -0.64 2.80 8.36
CA SER A 103 -0.62 3.73 7.22
C SER A 103 0.37 4.87 7.44
N GLN A 104 1.04 5.28 6.37
CA GLN A 104 1.77 6.54 6.33
C GLN A 104 1.24 7.43 5.21
N VAL A 105 1.24 8.74 5.48
CA VAL A 105 0.88 9.77 4.50
C VAL A 105 2.11 10.64 4.25
N HIS A 106 2.54 10.71 3.00
CA HIS A 106 3.72 11.49 2.61
C HIS A 106 3.34 12.58 1.62
N ARG A 107 3.80 13.80 1.88
CA ARG A 107 3.81 14.86 0.88
C ARG A 107 4.97 14.60 -0.07
N LEU A 108 4.70 14.56 -1.36
CA LEU A 108 5.72 14.31 -2.37
C LEU A 108 6.57 15.57 -2.61
N ALA A 109 7.88 15.38 -2.78
CA ALA A 109 8.77 16.43 -3.22
C ALA A 109 8.62 16.58 -4.73
N VAL A 110 8.58 17.82 -5.23
CA VAL A 110 8.62 18.15 -6.66
C VAL A 110 10.06 18.38 -7.07
#